data_AF-A0A1B1YK51-F1
#
_entry.id   AF-A0A1B1YK51-F1
#
_cell.length_a   1.000
_cell.length_b   1.000
_cell.length_c   1.000
_cell.angle_alpha   90.00
_cell.angle_beta   90.00
_cell.angle_gamma   90.00
#
_symmetry.space_group_name_H-M   'P 1'
#
loop_
_entity.id
_entity.type
_entity.pdbx_description
1 polymer ?
#
loop_
_entity_poly.entity_id
_entity_poly.type
_entity_poly.pdbx_seq_one_letter_code
_entity_poly.pdbx_strand_id
1 'polypeptide(L)'
;MMKKLLKQNKGFSLVELLVAILIMAVIAATAIMLFGGVLNSSKTRADAETAENIKRAILTYMNLTNDTDLSCLGVDENNPDDLIRKLSCIIKIEESGEISFAIPSNAVFKEEDLSAGDKKADGTDIPGEYGPFLDGSKDMKPQAPDKVGWKINVDVKTQVVTVEAVKEEEKVGVTINTD
;
A
#
# COMPACT_ATOMS: atom_id res chain seq x y z
N MET A 1 -56.11 8.75 50.05
CA MET A 1 -55.24 9.93 50.24
C MET A 1 -53.96 9.70 49.43
N MET A 2 -53.89 10.17 48.17
CA MET A 2 -52.68 10.09 47.35
C MET A 2 -52.10 11.50 47.21
N LYS A 3 -50.95 11.76 47.84
CA LYS A 3 -50.18 12.98 47.62
C LYS A 3 -49.59 12.92 46.20
N LYS A 4 -50.08 13.79 45.31
CA LYS A 4 -49.47 14.02 43.99
C LYS A 4 -48.05 14.54 44.18
N LEU A 5 -47.07 13.74 43.79
CA LEU A 5 -45.69 14.14 43.55
C LEU A 5 -45.68 15.05 42.32
N LEU A 6 -45.75 16.37 42.52
CA LEU A 6 -45.50 17.36 41.47
C LEU A 6 -44.01 17.33 41.13
N LYS A 7 -43.65 16.49 40.16
CA LYS A 7 -42.30 16.35 39.62
C LYS A 7 -41.94 17.66 38.90
N GLN A 8 -41.02 18.44 39.47
CA GLN A 8 -40.50 19.65 38.85
C GLN A 8 -39.62 19.27 37.66
N ASN A 9 -40.19 19.28 36.46
CA ASN A 9 -39.41 19.27 35.23
C ASN A 9 -38.85 20.68 35.04
N LYS A 10 -37.69 20.98 35.62
CA LYS A 10 -36.92 22.16 35.22
C LYS A 10 -36.46 21.92 33.78
N GLY A 11 -37.26 22.40 32.83
CA GLY A 11 -36.95 22.35 31.41
C GLY A 11 -35.66 23.14 31.16
N PHE A 12 -34.81 22.57 30.32
CA PHE A 12 -33.58 23.21 29.87
C PHE A 12 -33.90 24.56 29.21
N SER A 13 -33.15 25.62 29.54
CA SER A 13 -33.38 26.93 28.94
C SER A 13 -32.92 26.93 27.48
N LEU A 14 -33.69 27.57 26.60
CA LEU A 14 -33.27 27.76 25.20
C LEU A 14 -31.92 28.50 25.10
N VAL A 15 -31.64 29.38 26.06
CA VAL A 15 -30.37 30.12 26.14
C VAL A 15 -29.20 29.19 26.46
N GLU A 16 -29.39 28.22 27.36
CA GLU A 16 -28.34 27.23 27.69
C GLU A 16 -27.99 26.39 26.48
N LEU A 17 -28.99 26.00 25.67
CA LEU A 17 -28.75 25.25 24.44
C LEU A 17 -27.98 26.06 23.40
N LEU A 18 -28.33 27.34 23.25
CA LEU A 18 -27.67 28.22 22.29
C LEU A 18 -26.19 28.40 22.63
N VAL A 19 -25.88 28.66 23.91
CA VAL A 19 -24.48 28.82 24.37
C VAL A 19 -23.68 27.54 24.15
N ALA A 20 -24.28 26.37 24.41
CA ALA A 20 -23.62 25.08 24.22
C ALA A 20 -23.24 24.83 22.75
N ILE A 21 -24.16 25.09 21.80
CA ILE A 21 -23.88 24.94 20.36
C ILE A 21 -22.80 25.93 19.90
N LEU A 22 -22.80 27.15 20.44
CA LEU A 22 -21.81 28.18 20.12
C LEU A 22 -20.39 27.74 20.54
N ILE A 23 -20.26 27.17 21.74
CA ILE A 23 -18.97 26.63 22.22
C ILE A 23 -18.54 25.42 21.38
N MET A 24 -19.47 24.49 21.08
CA MET A 24 -19.16 23.33 20.22
C MET A 24 -18.71 23.75 18.81
N ALA A 25 -19.29 24.81 18.24
CA ALA A 25 -18.91 25.33 16.94
C ALA A 25 -17.45 25.84 16.92
N VAL A 26 -17.03 26.58 17.96
CA VAL A 26 -15.64 27.08 18.08
C VAL A 26 -14.66 25.92 18.25
N ILE A 27 -14.97 24.94 19.11
CA ILE A 27 -14.12 23.76 19.31
C ILE A 27 -14.00 22.98 18.00
N ALA A 28 -15.12 22.72 17.32
CA ALA A 28 -15.13 21.99 16.05
C ALA A 28 -14.28 22.69 14.97
N ALA A 29 -14.37 24.02 14.86
CA ALA A 29 -13.58 24.79 13.90
C ALA A 29 -12.07 24.62 14.12
N THR A 30 -11.59 24.74 15.36
CA THR A 30 -10.16 24.55 15.69
C THR A 30 -9.71 23.10 15.52
N ALA A 31 -10.57 22.13 15.84
CA ALA A 31 -10.30 20.72 15.70
C ALA A 31 -10.06 20.33 14.23
N ILE A 32 -10.90 20.81 13.29
CA ILE A 32 -10.76 20.49 11.86
C ILE A 32 -9.37 20.88 11.33
N MET A 33 -8.87 22.07 11.69
CA MET A 33 -7.56 22.55 11.26
C MET A 33 -6.41 21.66 11.77
N LEU A 34 -6.48 21.23 13.03
CA LEU A 34 -5.47 20.36 13.63
C LEU A 34 -5.50 18.94 13.04
N PHE A 35 -6.69 18.36 12.92
CA PHE A 35 -6.85 16.99 12.40
C PHE A 35 -6.42 16.88 10.94
N GLY A 36 -6.65 17.89 10.10
CA GLY A 36 -6.22 17.89 8.70
C GLY A 36 -4.70 17.77 8.55
N GLY A 37 -3.92 18.53 9.31
CA GLY A 37 -2.46 18.48 9.28
C GLY A 37 -1.89 17.14 9.78
N VAL A 38 -2.41 16.66 10.92
CA VAL A 38 -1.98 15.37 11.50
C VAL A 38 -2.30 14.22 10.55
N LEU A 39 -3.53 14.16 10.02
CA LEU A 39 -3.95 13.10 9.10
C LEU A 39 -3.08 13.05 7.84
N ASN A 40 -2.76 14.20 7.25
CA ASN A 40 -1.90 14.24 6.06
C ASN A 40 -0.49 13.74 6.36
N SER A 41 0.07 14.13 7.51
CA SER A 41 1.40 13.68 7.93
C SER A 41 1.42 12.17 8.23
N SER A 42 0.35 11.63 8.83
CA SER A 42 0.22 10.20 9.10
C SER A 42 0.13 9.39 7.81
N LYS A 43 -0.65 9.84 6.83
CA LYS A 43 -0.73 9.21 5.50
C LYS A 43 0.62 9.21 4.77
N THR A 44 1.32 10.35 4.78
CA THR A 44 2.65 10.45 4.16
C THR A 44 3.67 9.51 4.82
N ARG A 45 3.61 9.35 6.15
CA ARG A 45 4.46 8.42 6.89
C ARG A 45 4.11 6.96 6.60
N ALA A 46 2.82 6.64 6.51
CA ALA A 46 2.36 5.31 6.13
C ALA A 46 2.86 4.95 4.72
N ASP A 47 2.76 5.88 3.76
CA ASP A 47 3.28 5.66 2.41
C ASP A 47 4.80 5.43 2.39
N ALA A 48 5.57 6.15 3.22
CA ALA A 48 7.01 5.93 3.35
C ALA A 48 7.34 4.54 3.94
N GLU A 49 6.55 4.06 4.90
CA GLU A 49 6.68 2.72 5.46
C GLU A 49 6.29 1.64 4.44
N THR A 50 5.21 1.84 3.69
CA THR A 50 4.79 0.94 2.60
C THR A 50 5.85 0.87 1.51
N ALA A 51 6.44 2.01 1.11
CA ALA A 51 7.53 2.06 0.14
C ALA A 51 8.75 1.25 0.59
N GLU A 52 9.15 1.42 1.86
CA GLU A 52 10.25 0.66 2.45
C GLU A 52 9.93 -0.84 2.54
N ASN A 53 8.68 -1.20 2.80
CA ASN A 53 8.25 -2.60 2.79
C ASN A 53 8.32 -3.21 1.38
N ILE A 54 7.84 -2.51 0.35
CA ILE A 54 7.95 -2.94 -1.06
C ILE A 54 9.43 -3.09 -1.45
N LYS A 55 10.26 -2.12 -1.11
CA LYS A 55 11.71 -2.18 -1.34
C LYS A 55 12.33 -3.43 -0.71
N ARG A 56 12.00 -3.72 0.54
CA ARG A 56 12.49 -4.92 1.26
C ARG A 56 12.01 -6.21 0.60
N ALA A 57 10.76 -6.26 0.15
CA ALA A 57 10.22 -7.41 -0.56
C ALA A 57 11.01 -7.68 -1.85
N ILE A 58 11.24 -6.64 -2.67
CA ILE A 58 12.03 -6.74 -3.90
C ILE A 58 13.45 -7.22 -3.59
N LEU A 59 14.14 -6.57 -2.64
CA LEU A 59 15.50 -6.97 -2.25
C LEU A 59 15.55 -8.42 -1.74
N THR A 60 14.58 -8.82 -0.91
CA THR A 60 14.52 -10.18 -0.37
C THR A 60 14.30 -11.19 -1.49
N TYR A 61 13.41 -10.89 -2.43
CA TYR A 61 13.20 -11.71 -3.62
C TYR A 61 14.50 -11.89 -4.41
N MET A 62 15.13 -10.79 -4.84
CA MET A 62 16.36 -10.82 -5.64
C MET A 62 17.48 -11.63 -4.95
N ASN A 63 17.61 -11.52 -3.62
CA ASN A 63 18.63 -12.26 -2.88
C ASN A 63 18.33 -13.76 -2.75
N LEU A 64 17.05 -14.16 -2.70
CA LEU A 64 16.65 -15.55 -2.50
C LEU A 64 16.59 -16.34 -3.81
N THR A 65 16.15 -15.69 -4.89
CA THR A 65 16.01 -16.31 -6.21
C THR A 65 17.23 -16.09 -7.09
N ASN A 66 18.13 -15.16 -6.71
CA ASN A 66 19.21 -14.65 -7.55
C ASN A 66 18.75 -13.98 -8.87
N ASP A 67 17.44 -13.75 -9.01
CA ASP A 67 16.84 -12.99 -10.11
C ASP A 67 17.03 -11.49 -9.83
N THR A 68 18.18 -10.96 -10.24
CA THR A 68 18.56 -9.55 -9.96
C THR A 68 17.87 -8.53 -10.86
N ASP A 69 17.30 -8.96 -12.00
CA ASP A 69 16.61 -8.10 -12.97
C ASP A 69 15.08 -8.27 -12.95
N LEU A 70 14.56 -9.07 -12.02
CA LEU A 70 13.14 -9.38 -11.86
C LEU A 70 12.51 -10.04 -13.10
N SER A 71 13.34 -10.63 -13.96
CA SER A 71 12.91 -11.23 -15.22
C SER A 71 11.97 -12.43 -15.01
N CYS A 72 12.09 -13.14 -13.88
CA CYS A 72 11.16 -14.20 -13.54
C CYS A 72 9.76 -13.67 -13.22
N LEU A 73 9.65 -12.42 -12.75
CA LEU A 73 8.35 -11.80 -12.44
C LEU A 73 7.61 -11.33 -13.70
N GLY A 74 8.30 -11.16 -14.83
CA GLY A 74 7.69 -10.62 -16.05
C GLY A 74 7.06 -9.26 -15.79
N VAL A 75 7.85 -8.33 -15.26
CA VAL A 75 7.41 -7.00 -14.78
C VAL A 75 6.73 -6.20 -15.91
N ASP A 76 5.54 -5.66 -15.62
CA ASP A 76 4.94 -4.61 -16.44
C ASP A 76 5.46 -3.24 -15.98
N GLU A 77 6.34 -2.64 -16.78
CA GLU A 77 6.98 -1.35 -16.48
C GLU A 77 5.97 -0.21 -16.25
N ASN A 78 4.77 -0.29 -16.85
CA ASN A 78 3.75 0.75 -16.72
C ASN A 78 2.84 0.52 -15.51
N ASN A 79 2.88 -0.66 -14.90
CA ASN A 79 1.96 -1.06 -13.85
C ASN A 79 2.71 -1.57 -12.61
N PRO A 80 3.13 -0.68 -11.70
CA PRO A 80 3.83 -1.09 -10.48
C PRO A 80 2.94 -1.92 -9.54
N ASP A 81 1.60 -1.78 -9.63
CA ASP A 81 0.68 -2.60 -8.83
C ASP A 81 0.77 -4.08 -9.24
N ASP A 82 1.07 -4.39 -10.50
CA ASP A 82 1.29 -5.76 -10.96
C ASP A 82 2.50 -6.40 -10.27
N LEU A 83 3.64 -5.68 -10.21
CA LEU A 83 4.83 -6.14 -9.50
C LEU A 83 4.53 -6.39 -8.01
N ILE A 84 3.81 -5.47 -7.36
CA ILE A 84 3.43 -5.60 -5.95
C ILE A 84 2.52 -6.82 -5.73
N ARG A 85 1.56 -7.08 -6.63
CA ARG A 85 0.68 -8.25 -6.58
C ARG A 85 1.47 -9.54 -6.78
N LYS A 86 2.41 -9.57 -7.73
CA LYS A 86 3.31 -10.72 -7.96
C LYS A 86 4.18 -11.03 -6.75
N LEU A 87 4.73 -10.01 -6.08
CA LEU A 87 5.47 -10.16 -4.82
C LEU A 87 4.58 -10.60 -3.64
N SER A 88 3.27 -10.40 -3.74
CA SER A 88 2.28 -10.90 -2.77
C SER A 88 1.87 -12.36 -3.03
N CYS A 89 2.29 -12.96 -4.15
CA CYS A 89 2.04 -14.35 -4.48
C CYS A 89 3.15 -15.26 -3.94
N ILE A 90 2.86 -16.56 -3.86
CA ILE A 90 3.90 -17.58 -3.76
C ILE A 90 4.44 -17.81 -5.17
N ILE A 91 5.74 -17.60 -5.35
CA ILE A 91 6.44 -17.65 -6.62
C ILE A 91 7.17 -18.99 -6.69
N LYS A 92 6.85 -19.79 -7.70
CA LYS A 92 7.51 -21.08 -7.91
C LYS A 92 8.33 -21.03 -9.20
N ILE A 93 9.62 -21.27 -9.07
CA ILE A 93 10.60 -21.36 -10.16
C ILE A 93 11.00 -22.82 -10.27
N GLU A 94 10.62 -23.49 -11.37
CA GLU A 94 10.95 -24.88 -11.63
C GLU A 94 12.33 -25.01 -12.29
N GLU A 95 13.00 -26.16 -12.14
CA GLU A 95 14.26 -26.46 -12.84
C GLU A 95 14.10 -26.45 -14.38
N SER A 96 12.88 -26.62 -14.88
CA SER A 96 12.53 -26.51 -16.30
C SER A 96 12.54 -25.06 -16.83
N GLY A 97 12.64 -24.07 -15.95
CA GLY A 97 12.48 -22.65 -16.26
C GLY A 97 11.02 -22.18 -16.29
N GLU A 98 10.06 -23.04 -15.90
CA GLU A 98 8.66 -22.65 -15.78
C GLU A 98 8.42 -21.86 -14.49
N ILE A 99 7.69 -20.75 -14.60
CA ILE A 99 7.41 -19.85 -13.47
C ILE A 99 5.90 -19.73 -13.25
N SER A 100 5.45 -20.10 -12.04
CA SER A 100 4.05 -20.03 -11.63
C SER A 100 3.85 -19.19 -10.39
N PHE A 101 2.65 -18.59 -10.28
CA PHE A 101 2.25 -17.75 -9.15
C PHE A 101 1.03 -18.37 -8.50
N ALA A 102 1.12 -18.73 -7.23
CA ALA A 102 -0.03 -19.14 -6.44
C ALA A 102 -0.52 -17.96 -5.59
N ILE A 103 -1.75 -17.51 -5.86
CA ILE A 103 -2.38 -16.40 -5.15
C ILE A 103 -2.84 -16.89 -3.76
N PRO A 104 -2.48 -16.21 -2.68
CA PRO A 104 -2.94 -16.60 -1.35
C PRO A 104 -4.44 -16.31 -1.19
N SER A 105 -5.14 -17.14 -0.42
CA SER A 105 -6.61 -17.08 -0.30
C SER A 105 -7.16 -15.78 0.30
N ASN A 106 -6.33 -15.01 0.99
CA ASN A 106 -6.66 -13.72 1.58
C ASN A 106 -6.35 -12.52 0.67
N ALA A 107 -5.89 -12.76 -0.55
CA ALA A 107 -5.58 -11.69 -1.50
C ALA A 107 -6.83 -10.89 -1.90
N VAL A 108 -6.68 -9.57 -2.04
CA VAL A 108 -7.75 -8.68 -2.55
C VAL A 108 -7.84 -8.72 -4.09
N PHE A 109 -6.83 -9.27 -4.76
CA PHE A 109 -6.72 -9.37 -6.22
C PHE A 109 -6.92 -10.80 -6.72
N LYS A 110 -7.19 -10.94 -8.01
CA LYS A 110 -7.42 -12.23 -8.69
C LYS A 110 -6.34 -12.53 -9.73
N GLU A 111 -6.40 -13.70 -10.36
CA GLU A 111 -5.47 -14.04 -11.46
C GLU A 111 -5.59 -13.08 -12.65
N GLU A 112 -6.79 -12.56 -12.91
CA GLU A 112 -7.08 -11.57 -13.97
C GLU A 112 -6.37 -10.22 -13.75
N ASP A 113 -5.99 -9.94 -12.50
CA ASP A 113 -5.32 -8.71 -12.07
C ASP A 113 -3.79 -8.76 -12.26
N LEU A 114 -3.25 -9.94 -12.58
CA LEU A 114 -1.83 -10.18 -12.84
C LEU A 114 -1.58 -10.11 -14.34
N SER A 115 -0.57 -9.34 -14.74
CA SER A 115 -0.11 -9.32 -16.12
C SER A 115 0.52 -10.67 -16.46
N ALA A 116 0.25 -11.15 -17.68
CA ALA A 116 0.84 -12.39 -18.16
C ALA A 116 2.38 -12.31 -18.15
N GLY A 117 2.93 -11.16 -18.53
CA GLY A 117 4.37 -10.83 -18.48
C GLY A 117 5.26 -11.76 -19.30
N ASP A 118 6.37 -11.25 -19.85
CA ASP A 118 7.40 -12.12 -20.42
C ASP A 118 8.28 -12.67 -19.29
N LYS A 119 7.82 -13.72 -18.62
CA LYS A 119 8.56 -14.40 -17.55
C LYS A 119 9.73 -15.18 -18.15
N LYS A 120 10.94 -14.95 -17.67
CA LYS A 120 12.13 -15.66 -18.11
C LYS A 120 12.97 -16.03 -16.90
N ALA A 121 13.33 -17.31 -16.79
CA ALA A 121 14.34 -17.76 -15.84
C ALA A 121 15.70 -17.78 -16.56
N ASP A 122 16.71 -17.19 -15.94
CA ASP A 122 18.11 -17.33 -16.32
C ASP A 122 18.70 -18.58 -15.65
N GLY A 123 19.75 -19.14 -16.24
CA GLY A 123 20.49 -20.27 -15.68
C GLY A 123 21.22 -19.95 -14.37
N THR A 124 21.27 -18.68 -13.96
CA THR A 124 21.77 -18.25 -12.66
C THR A 124 20.71 -18.20 -11.57
N ASP A 125 19.43 -18.30 -11.94
CA ASP A 125 18.34 -18.23 -10.98
C ASP A 125 18.24 -19.54 -10.18
N ILE A 126 17.77 -19.42 -8.94
CA ILE A 126 17.67 -20.54 -8.01
C ILE A 126 16.24 -21.10 -8.07
N PRO A 127 16.06 -22.37 -8.47
CA PRO A 127 14.75 -23.02 -8.43
C PRO A 127 14.24 -23.19 -7.00
N GLY A 128 12.94 -23.00 -6.80
CA GLY A 128 12.32 -23.10 -5.48
C GLY A 128 10.95 -22.44 -5.39
N GLU A 129 10.37 -22.54 -4.19
CA GLU A 129 9.15 -21.82 -3.80
C GLU A 129 9.52 -20.66 -2.88
N TYR A 130 9.06 -19.47 -3.24
CA TYR A 130 9.44 -18.21 -2.62
C TYR A 130 8.21 -17.37 -2.28
N GLY A 131 8.30 -16.57 -1.22
CA GLY A 131 7.21 -15.68 -0.80
C GLY A 131 6.10 -16.38 0.00
N PRO A 132 4.95 -15.71 0.21
CA PRO A 132 4.67 -14.34 -0.23
C PRO A 132 5.55 -13.32 0.52
N PHE A 133 6.05 -12.32 -0.20
CA PHE A 133 6.89 -11.26 0.37
C PHE A 133 6.09 -10.08 0.89
N LEU A 134 4.89 -9.89 0.34
CA LEU A 134 3.96 -8.84 0.68
C LEU A 134 2.61 -9.43 1.10
N ASP A 135 1.89 -8.71 1.95
CA ASP A 135 0.56 -9.10 2.42
C ASP A 135 -0.50 -8.74 1.38
N GLY A 136 -0.90 -9.72 0.57
CA GLY A 136 -1.91 -9.55 -0.48
C GLY A 136 -3.30 -9.15 0.01
N SER A 137 -3.57 -9.19 1.32
CA SER A 137 -4.84 -8.73 1.89
C SER A 137 -4.96 -7.20 2.00
N LYS A 138 -3.86 -6.47 1.77
CA LYS A 138 -3.81 -5.02 1.87
C LYS A 138 -3.71 -4.38 0.50
N ASP A 139 -4.51 -3.34 0.29
CA ASP A 139 -4.27 -2.41 -0.83
C ASP A 139 -3.04 -1.57 -0.49
N MET A 140 -1.95 -1.79 -1.23
CA MET A 140 -0.68 -1.08 -1.03
C MET A 140 -0.60 0.22 -1.81
N LYS A 141 -1.72 0.74 -2.33
CA LYS A 141 -1.74 2.05 -2.98
C LYS A 141 -1.39 3.18 -2.01
N PRO A 142 -0.68 4.23 -2.48
CA PRO A 142 -0.41 5.41 -1.68
C PRO A 142 -1.71 6.02 -1.12
N GLN A 143 -1.69 6.42 0.14
CA GLN A 143 -2.84 6.98 0.86
C GLN A 143 -2.78 8.49 1.01
N ALA A 144 -1.62 9.12 0.77
CA ALA A 144 -1.49 10.57 0.79
C ALA A 144 -2.35 11.23 -0.32
N PRO A 145 -3.00 12.37 -0.02
CA PRO A 145 -4.04 12.95 -0.87
C PRO A 145 -3.59 13.43 -2.24
N ASP A 146 -2.28 13.56 -2.48
CA ASP A 146 -1.70 14.03 -3.73
C ASP A 146 -0.88 12.96 -4.47
N LYS A 147 -0.99 11.69 -4.06
CA LYS A 147 -0.22 10.58 -4.63
C LYS A 147 -1.10 9.72 -5.52
N VAL A 148 -0.56 9.37 -6.69
CA VAL A 148 -1.27 8.64 -7.74
C VAL A 148 -0.77 7.21 -7.93
N GLY A 149 0.47 6.91 -7.52
CA GLY A 149 1.05 5.57 -7.64
C GLY A 149 2.49 5.50 -7.16
N TRP A 150 3.12 4.35 -7.41
CA TRP A 150 4.51 4.08 -7.04
C TRP A 150 5.46 4.29 -8.21
N LYS A 151 6.62 4.84 -7.91
CA LYS A 151 7.80 4.79 -8.78
C LYS A 151 8.79 3.82 -8.16
N ILE A 152 9.09 2.74 -8.86
CA ILE A 152 10.01 1.70 -8.42
C ILE A 152 11.21 1.72 -9.38
N ASN A 153 12.41 2.02 -8.88
CA ASN A 153 13.63 1.86 -9.67
C ASN A 153 14.50 0.77 -9.06
N VAL A 154 14.95 -0.16 -9.88
CA VAL A 154 15.85 -1.24 -9.54
C VAL A 154 17.11 -1.08 -10.38
N ASP A 155 18.25 -0.87 -9.72
CA ASP A 155 19.55 -0.83 -10.38
C ASP A 155 20.23 -2.18 -10.18
N VAL A 156 20.38 -2.93 -11.27
CA VAL A 156 20.83 -4.34 -11.23
C VAL A 156 22.30 -4.43 -10.84
N LYS A 157 23.14 -3.48 -11.25
CA LYS A 157 24.58 -3.49 -10.98
C LYS A 157 24.91 -3.17 -9.53
N THR A 158 24.21 -2.18 -8.98
CA THR A 158 24.43 -1.73 -7.59
C THR A 158 23.53 -2.44 -6.59
N GLN A 159 22.54 -3.22 -7.07
CA GLN A 159 21.47 -3.83 -6.28
C GLN A 159 20.72 -2.81 -5.42
N VAL A 160 20.64 -1.56 -5.89
CA VAL A 160 19.93 -0.48 -5.21
C VAL A 160 18.50 -0.46 -5.70
N VAL A 161 17.56 -0.61 -4.75
CA VAL A 161 16.12 -0.47 -4.99
C VAL A 161 15.62 0.81 -4.34
N THR A 162 14.90 1.63 -5.12
CA THR A 162 14.23 2.84 -4.65
C THR A 162 12.74 2.71 -4.93
N VAL A 163 11.92 3.04 -3.94
CA VAL A 163 10.46 3.06 -4.05
C VAL A 163 9.96 4.38 -3.49
N GLU A 164 9.19 5.11 -4.27
CA GLU A 164 8.67 6.42 -3.90
C GLU A 164 7.22 6.59 -4.34
N ALA A 165 6.38 7.18 -3.50
CA ALA A 165 5.04 7.59 -3.90
C ALA A 165 5.12 8.87 -4.73
N VAL A 166 4.56 8.86 -5.95
CA VAL A 166 4.62 9.99 -6.88
C VAL A 166 3.28 10.71 -7.03
N LYS A 167 3.33 12.00 -7.40
CA LYS A 167 2.15 12.85 -7.61
C LYS A 167 1.69 12.92 -9.07
N GLU A 168 2.59 12.60 -10.00
CA GLU A 168 2.37 12.72 -11.44
C GLU A 168 2.22 11.32 -12.03
N GLU A 169 1.17 11.10 -12.83
CA GLU A 169 0.88 9.79 -13.43
C GLU A 169 2.01 9.35 -14.38
N GLU A 170 2.63 10.28 -15.10
CA GLU A 170 3.76 10.01 -16.01
C GLU A 170 5.01 9.45 -15.29
N LYS A 171 5.11 9.65 -13.96
CA LYS A 171 6.23 9.16 -13.15
C LYS A 171 5.93 7.82 -12.48
N VAL A 172 4.70 7.32 -12.60
CA VAL A 172 4.30 6.00 -12.08
C VAL A 172 4.88 4.95 -13.00
N GLY A 173 5.52 3.95 -12.42
CA GLY A 173 6.13 2.88 -13.21
C GLY A 173 7.24 2.16 -12.50
N VAL A 174 7.72 1.11 -13.15
CA VAL A 174 8.88 0.32 -12.77
C VAL A 174 9.97 0.55 -13.79
N THR A 175 11.17 0.87 -13.34
CA THR A 175 12.35 1.03 -14.18
C THR A 175 13.45 0.10 -13.69
N ILE A 176 13.92 -0.77 -14.58
CA ILE A 176 14.98 -1.75 -14.29
C ILE A 176 16.21 -1.31 -15.09
N ASN A 177 17.19 -0.75 -14.39
CA ASN A 177 18.44 -0.28 -14.99
C ASN A 177 19.45 -1.42 -15.02
N THR A 178 19.75 -1.91 -16.22
CA THR A 178 20.76 -2.95 -16.48
C THR A 178 22.12 -2.38 -16.92
N ASP A 179 22.18 -1.06 -17.17
CA ASP A 179 23.35 -0.30 -17.65
C ASP A 179 24.37 0.09 -16.57
#